data_AF-I0V4I3-F1
#
_entry.id   AF-I0V4I3-F1
#
_cell.length_a   1.000
_cell.length_b   1.000
_cell.length_c   1.000
_cell.angle_alpha   90.00
_cell.angle_beta   90.00
_cell.angle_gamma   90.00
#
_symmetry.space_group_name_H-M   'P 1'
#
loop_
_entity.id
_entity.type
_entity.pdbx_description
1 polymer ?
#
loop_
_entity_poly.entity_id
_entity_poly.type
_entity_poly.pdbx_seq_one_letter_code
_entity_poly.pdbx_strand_id
1 'polypeptide(L)'
;MQRQYTGTAGQGTTRPPTALQQLWDLDFGRQIHLSDEQAERVRAVHRIRDHEEKEAARQALKERYGVESLSLGLSDGSYYLTGPRDGRAFYERACEIITDYRVGEVRNWPPPWEFGDNDDYDEDEYADKLEQMTLDEYPYAEFTLTVKDPRHVEHLGGGIHVGAAIHGEFGW
;
A
#
# COMPACT_ATOMS: atom_id res chain seq x y z
N MET A 1 -5.16 -27.57 -0.97
CA MET A 1 -6.32 -27.63 -1.90
C MET A 1 -6.27 -26.37 -2.76
N GLN A 2 -5.61 -26.44 -3.92
CA GLN A 2 -5.43 -25.30 -4.83
C GLN A 2 -6.75 -24.97 -5.52
N ARG A 3 -7.27 -23.75 -5.35
CA ARG A 3 -8.40 -23.28 -6.16
C ARG A 3 -7.88 -22.88 -7.54
N GLN A 4 -8.32 -23.60 -8.57
CA GLN A 4 -8.10 -23.25 -9.96
C GLN A 4 -8.95 -22.02 -10.29
N TYR A 5 -8.31 -20.95 -10.76
CA TYR A 5 -8.99 -19.79 -11.34
C TYR A 5 -9.38 -20.12 -12.79
N THR A 6 -10.66 -20.33 -13.03
CA THR A 6 -11.25 -20.34 -14.37
C THR A 6 -11.96 -19.01 -14.61
N GLY A 7 -11.44 -18.21 -15.54
CA GLY A 7 -12.06 -16.96 -15.98
C GLY A 7 -11.46 -16.51 -17.32
N THR A 8 -12.13 -16.89 -18.41
CA THR A 8 -11.85 -16.51 -19.81
C THR A 8 -12.39 -15.10 -20.13
N ALA A 9 -11.52 -14.20 -20.61
CA ALA A 9 -11.66 -13.40 -21.84
C ALA A 9 -10.64 -12.26 -21.88
N GLY A 10 -9.85 -12.19 -22.98
CA GLY A 10 -8.87 -11.14 -23.25
C GLY A 10 -7.53 -11.72 -23.71
N GLN A 11 -7.41 -12.03 -25.00
CA GLN A 11 -6.18 -12.49 -25.63
C GLN A 11 -5.11 -11.39 -25.62
N GLY A 12 -4.28 -11.41 -24.59
CA GLY A 12 -2.89 -10.99 -24.66
C GLY A 12 -2.12 -12.09 -23.95
N THR A 13 -1.01 -12.58 -24.54
CA THR A 13 -0.10 -13.50 -23.86
C THR A 13 0.51 -12.79 -22.66
N THR A 14 -0.23 -12.72 -21.56
CA THR A 14 0.24 -12.17 -20.30
C THR A 14 1.08 -13.25 -19.66
N ARG A 15 2.40 -13.03 -19.73
CA ARG A 15 3.35 -13.72 -18.87
C ARG A 15 2.75 -13.71 -17.45
N PRO A 16 2.75 -14.84 -16.72
CA PRO A 16 2.22 -14.84 -15.37
C PRO A 16 2.89 -13.72 -14.56
N PRO A 17 2.12 -12.99 -13.73
CA PRO A 17 2.66 -11.88 -12.96
C PRO A 17 3.86 -12.37 -12.15
N THR A 18 4.91 -11.55 -12.09
CA THR A 18 6.10 -11.87 -11.29
C THR A 18 5.72 -11.98 -9.81
N ALA A 19 6.55 -12.63 -9.00
CA ALA A 19 6.30 -12.69 -7.55
C ALA A 19 6.15 -11.29 -6.93
N LEU A 20 6.90 -10.31 -7.45
CA LEU A 20 6.80 -8.91 -7.07
C LEU A 20 5.44 -8.29 -7.48
N GLN A 21 5.01 -8.49 -8.73
CA GLN A 21 3.71 -8.00 -9.20
C GLN A 21 2.55 -8.61 -8.40
N GLN A 22 2.64 -9.88 -8.03
CA GLN A 22 1.64 -10.55 -7.19
C GLN A 22 1.53 -9.91 -5.81
N LEU A 23 2.66 -9.61 -5.16
CA LEU A 23 2.64 -8.88 -3.89
C LEU A 23 2.04 -7.48 -4.04
N TRP A 24 2.42 -6.75 -5.09
CA TRP A 24 1.84 -5.42 -5.38
C TRP A 24 0.33 -5.46 -5.57
N ASP A 25 -0.16 -6.43 -6.34
CA ASP A 25 -1.59 -6.57 -6.59
C ASP A 25 -2.36 -6.95 -5.31
N LEU A 26 -1.73 -7.68 -4.39
CA LEU A 26 -2.33 -8.05 -3.10
C LEU A 26 -2.37 -6.86 -2.12
N ASP A 27 -1.28 -6.08 -2.06
CA ASP A 27 -1.16 -4.95 -1.16
C ASP A 27 -1.92 -3.73 -1.68
N PHE A 28 -1.68 -3.29 -2.91
CA PHE A 28 -2.31 -2.08 -3.43
C PHE A 28 -3.62 -2.33 -4.15
N GLY A 29 -3.97 -3.59 -4.43
CA GLY A 29 -5.08 -3.95 -5.29
C GLY A 29 -4.65 -3.94 -6.75
N ARG A 30 -5.08 -4.97 -7.50
CA ARG A 30 -4.78 -5.11 -8.92
C ARG A 30 -5.28 -3.89 -9.71
N GLN A 31 -4.45 -3.36 -10.60
CA GLN A 31 -4.87 -2.31 -11.53
C GLN A 31 -5.76 -2.87 -12.65
N ILE A 32 -6.92 -2.26 -12.82
CA ILE A 32 -7.88 -2.54 -13.89
C ILE A 32 -7.82 -1.37 -14.85
N HIS A 33 -7.04 -1.53 -15.92
CA HIS A 33 -6.90 -0.49 -16.94
C HIS A 33 -8.19 -0.28 -17.71
N LEU A 34 -8.51 0.98 -17.93
CA LEU A 34 -9.70 1.45 -18.61
C LEU A 34 -9.31 2.11 -19.95
N SER A 35 -10.19 1.98 -20.94
CA SER A 35 -10.18 2.88 -22.08
C SER A 35 -10.64 4.29 -21.68
N ASP A 36 -10.33 5.29 -22.51
CA ASP A 36 -10.79 6.68 -22.28
C ASP A 36 -12.31 6.77 -22.16
N GLU A 37 -13.05 6.00 -22.97
CA GLU A 37 -14.51 5.94 -22.91
C GLU A 37 -15.00 5.36 -21.57
N GLN A 38 -14.33 4.32 -21.06
CA GLN A 38 -14.63 3.74 -19.76
C GLN A 38 -14.31 4.71 -18.62
N ALA A 39 -13.20 5.43 -18.70
CA ALA A 39 -12.82 6.45 -17.73
C ALA A 39 -13.81 7.62 -17.71
N GLU A 40 -14.27 8.09 -18.88
CA GLU A 40 -15.30 9.13 -18.97
C GLU A 40 -16.64 8.66 -18.40
N ARG A 41 -17.01 7.39 -18.56
CA ARG A 41 -18.21 6.84 -17.90
C ARG A 41 -18.10 6.91 -16.38
N VAL A 42 -16.93 6.59 -15.81
CA VAL A 42 -16.70 6.72 -14.36
C VAL A 42 -16.81 8.19 -13.92
N ARG A 43 -16.21 9.12 -14.67
CA ARG A 43 -16.30 10.56 -14.37
C ARG A 43 -17.72 11.10 -14.48
N ALA A 44 -18.50 10.63 -15.46
CA ALA A 44 -19.86 11.08 -15.70
C ALA A 44 -20.77 10.83 -14.48
N VAL A 45 -20.53 9.77 -13.71
CA VAL A 45 -21.27 9.47 -12.48
C VAL A 45 -21.16 10.59 -11.44
N HIS A 46 -20.02 11.29 -11.38
CA HIS A 46 -19.87 12.44 -10.47
C HIS A 46 -20.69 13.68 -10.89
N ARG A 47 -21.19 13.71 -12.14
CA ARG A 47 -22.01 14.80 -12.67
C ARG A 47 -23.51 14.56 -12.47
N ILE A 48 -23.92 13.35 -12.08
CA ILE A 48 -25.31 13.04 -11.74
C ILE A 48 -25.69 13.81 -10.46
N ARG A 49 -26.80 14.56 -10.53
CA ARG A 49 -27.28 15.40 -9.43
C ARG A 49 -28.17 14.65 -8.46
N ASP A 50 -29.00 13.76 -8.98
CA ASP A 50 -29.88 12.93 -8.17
C ASP A 50 -29.06 11.91 -7.37
N HIS A 51 -29.34 11.82 -6.07
CA HIS A 51 -28.53 11.01 -5.16
C HIS A 51 -28.75 9.51 -5.37
N GLU A 52 -30.00 9.08 -5.55
CA GLU A 52 -30.35 7.67 -5.72
C GLU A 52 -29.85 7.16 -7.07
N GLU A 53 -30.04 7.93 -8.14
CA GLU A 53 -29.53 7.64 -9.47
C GLU A 53 -27.98 7.56 -9.46
N LYS A 54 -27.33 8.48 -8.75
CA LYS A 54 -25.88 8.49 -8.61
C LYS A 54 -25.38 7.25 -7.88
N GLU A 55 -25.96 6.89 -6.74
CA GLU A 55 -25.51 5.71 -5.99
C GLU A 55 -25.81 4.40 -6.74
N ALA A 56 -26.94 4.30 -7.43
CA ALA A 56 -27.24 3.16 -8.30
C ALA A 56 -26.21 3.02 -9.44
N ALA A 57 -25.86 4.13 -10.10
CA ALA A 57 -24.83 4.14 -11.15
C ALA A 57 -23.43 3.81 -10.60
N ARG A 58 -23.08 4.30 -9.40
CA ARG A 58 -21.83 3.95 -8.72
C ARG A 58 -21.77 2.46 -8.43
N GLN A 59 -22.83 1.90 -7.86
CA GLN A 59 -22.89 0.49 -7.52
C GLN A 59 -22.77 -0.40 -8.76
N ALA A 60 -23.49 -0.07 -9.83
CA ALA A 60 -23.40 -0.80 -11.09
C ALA A 60 -21.98 -0.80 -11.70
N LEU A 61 -21.26 0.33 -11.62
CA LEU A 61 -19.87 0.39 -12.09
C LEU A 61 -18.90 -0.37 -11.16
N LYS A 62 -19.09 -0.28 -9.85
CA LYS A 62 -18.31 -1.04 -8.87
C LYS A 62 -18.43 -2.54 -9.12
N GLU A 63 -19.65 -3.04 -9.30
CA GLU A 63 -19.91 -4.45 -9.61
C GLU A 63 -19.33 -4.85 -10.97
N ARG A 64 -19.50 -4.01 -11.99
CA ARG A 64 -18.97 -4.26 -13.34
C ARG A 64 -17.45 -4.43 -13.35
N TYR A 65 -16.73 -3.60 -12.60
CA TYR A 65 -15.27 -3.64 -12.56
C TYR A 65 -14.73 -4.49 -11.40
N GLY A 66 -15.59 -4.95 -10.49
CA GLY A 66 -15.19 -5.70 -9.31
C GLY A 66 -14.32 -4.88 -8.36
N VAL A 67 -14.69 -3.62 -8.12
CA VAL A 67 -13.92 -2.66 -7.29
C VAL A 67 -14.77 -2.08 -6.17
N GLU A 68 -14.13 -1.70 -5.06
CA GLU A 68 -14.82 -1.07 -3.92
C GLU A 68 -14.92 0.45 -4.08
N SER A 69 -13.99 1.04 -4.83
CA SER A 69 -13.91 2.49 -5.10
C SER A 69 -13.81 2.78 -6.60
N LEU A 70 -14.36 3.92 -7.01
CA LEU A 70 -14.28 4.44 -8.38
C LEU A 70 -13.22 5.55 -8.52
N SER A 71 -12.23 5.56 -7.62
CA SER A 71 -11.09 6.48 -7.71
C SER A 71 -10.25 6.13 -8.94
N LEU A 72 -10.23 7.03 -9.92
CA LEU A 72 -9.41 6.88 -11.12
C LEU A 72 -7.96 7.24 -10.82
N GLY A 73 -7.07 6.29 -11.05
CA GLY A 73 -5.64 6.54 -11.19
C GLY A 73 -5.27 6.83 -12.65
N LEU A 74 -4.10 7.42 -12.85
CA LEU A 74 -3.48 7.62 -14.16
C LEU A 74 -2.03 7.16 -14.07
N SER A 75 -1.65 6.18 -14.87
CA SER A 75 -0.28 5.66 -14.95
C SER A 75 0.05 5.40 -16.41
N ASP A 76 1.22 5.87 -16.86
CA ASP A 76 1.71 5.72 -18.24
C ASP A 76 0.70 6.13 -19.33
N GLY A 77 -0.10 7.16 -19.04
CA GLY A 77 -1.12 7.68 -19.95
C GLY A 77 -2.39 6.83 -20.04
N SER A 78 -2.52 5.77 -19.24
CA SER A 78 -3.72 4.93 -19.15
C SER A 78 -4.44 5.14 -17.82
N TYR A 79 -5.76 5.33 -17.88
CA TYR A 79 -6.61 5.34 -16.69
C TYR A 79 -6.75 3.94 -16.11
N TYR A 80 -6.81 3.84 -14.79
CA TYR A 80 -7.08 2.58 -14.13
C TYR A 80 -7.96 2.77 -12.88
N LEU A 81 -8.61 1.67 -12.49
CA LEU A 81 -9.23 1.51 -11.18
C LEU A 81 -8.42 0.51 -10.36
N THR A 82 -8.52 0.62 -9.04
CA THR A 82 -7.86 -0.28 -8.12
C THR A 82 -8.85 -1.34 -7.64
N GLY A 83 -8.51 -2.61 -7.86
CA GLY A 83 -9.23 -3.76 -7.35
C GLY A 83 -9.19 -3.89 -5.82
N PRO A 84 -9.92 -4.86 -5.25
CA PRO A 84 -9.86 -5.13 -3.82
C PRO A 84 -8.45 -5.54 -3.43
N ARG A 85 -8.03 -5.08 -2.24
CA ARG A 85 -6.81 -5.53 -1.57
C ARG A 85 -7.09 -6.87 -0.90
N ASP A 86 -6.08 -7.73 -0.79
CA ASP A 86 -6.15 -8.93 0.02
C ASP A 86 -5.00 -8.94 1.03
N GLY A 87 -5.21 -8.22 2.13
CA GLY A 87 -4.21 -8.06 3.17
C GLY A 87 -3.79 -9.38 3.83
N ARG A 88 -4.68 -10.39 3.85
CA ARG A 88 -4.35 -11.69 4.42
C ARG A 88 -3.44 -12.47 3.48
N ALA A 89 -3.79 -12.58 2.20
CA ALA A 89 -2.94 -13.25 1.23
C ALA A 89 -1.62 -12.49 1.03
N PHE A 90 -1.63 -11.15 1.13
CA PHE A 90 -0.41 -10.35 1.20
C PHE A 90 0.46 -10.76 2.38
N TYR A 91 -0.10 -10.81 3.60
CA TYR A 91 0.63 -11.23 4.80
C TYR A 91 1.21 -12.65 4.66
N GLU A 92 0.40 -13.61 4.23
CA GLU A 92 0.83 -14.99 4.01
C GLU A 92 2.00 -15.05 3.01
N ARG A 93 1.92 -14.26 1.91
CA ARG A 93 2.99 -14.19 0.91
C ARG A 93 4.23 -13.45 1.41
N ALA A 94 4.07 -12.39 2.18
CA ALA A 94 5.17 -11.65 2.79
C ALA A 94 5.96 -12.55 3.74
N CYS A 95 5.29 -13.37 4.56
CA CYS A 95 5.92 -14.36 5.44
C CYS A 95 6.72 -15.43 4.69
N GLU A 96 6.39 -15.77 3.44
CA GLU A 96 7.19 -16.71 2.63
C GLU A 96 8.48 -16.08 2.09
N ILE A 97 8.49 -14.76 1.94
CA ILE A 97 9.58 -13.99 1.34
C ILE A 97 10.57 -13.51 2.39
N ILE A 98 10.06 -13.15 3.57
CA ILE A 98 10.86 -12.78 4.73
C ILE A 98 11.57 -14.04 5.26
N THR A 99 12.89 -13.99 5.35
CA THR A 99 13.74 -15.08 5.87
C THR A 99 14.16 -14.87 7.31
N ASP A 100 14.27 -13.61 7.73
CA ASP A 100 14.62 -13.23 9.09
C ASP A 100 13.81 -11.99 9.45
N TYR A 101 13.35 -11.94 10.71
CA TYR A 101 12.62 -10.82 11.25
C TYR A 101 13.06 -10.60 12.69
N ARG A 102 13.47 -9.37 12.99
CA ARG A 102 13.90 -8.95 14.32
C ARG A 102 13.19 -7.67 14.68
N VAL A 103 12.66 -7.62 15.90
CA VAL A 103 12.16 -6.39 16.50
C VAL A 103 13.25 -5.88 17.43
N GLY A 104 13.56 -4.60 17.30
CA GLY A 104 14.44 -3.90 18.21
C GLY A 104 13.80 -3.68 19.57
N GLU A 105 14.55 -3.03 20.45
CA GLU A 105 14.02 -2.59 21.74
C GLU A 105 12.93 -1.52 21.52
N VAL A 106 11.91 -1.54 22.37
CA VAL A 106 10.92 -0.47 22.40
C VAL A 106 11.58 0.79 22.94
N ARG A 107 11.43 1.90 22.23
CA ARG A 107 11.96 3.23 22.57
C ARG A 107 10.86 4.27 22.41
N ASN A 108 11.09 5.46 22.97
CA ASN A 108 10.24 6.59 22.66
C ASN A 108 10.68 7.25 21.35
N TRP A 109 9.73 7.54 20.47
CA TRP A 109 9.95 8.37 19.28
C TRP A 109 8.93 9.51 19.26
N PRO A 110 9.17 10.58 20.05
CA PRO A 110 8.27 11.71 20.03
C PRO A 110 8.35 12.40 18.66
N PRO A 111 7.21 12.82 18.09
CA PRO A 111 7.19 13.40 16.77
C PRO A 111 7.98 14.73 16.73
N PRO A 112 8.77 14.98 15.67
CA PRO A 112 9.66 16.14 15.63
C PRO A 112 8.92 17.49 15.68
N TRP A 113 7.67 17.54 15.20
CA TRP A 113 6.84 18.76 15.23
C TRP A 113 6.34 19.17 16.63
N GLU A 114 6.61 18.37 17.68
CA GLU A 114 6.37 18.79 19.07
C GLU A 114 7.50 19.65 19.65
N PHE A 115 8.60 19.82 18.90
CA PHE A 115 9.82 20.48 19.35
C PHE A 115 10.17 21.68 18.46
N GLY A 116 9.14 22.35 17.94
CA GLY A 116 9.28 23.47 17.01
C GLY A 116 9.07 23.08 15.55
N ASP A 117 8.93 24.09 14.70
CA ASP A 117 9.06 23.93 13.25
C ASP A 117 10.55 23.72 12.90
N ASN A 118 10.85 23.23 11.70
CA ASN A 118 12.22 22.89 11.27
C ASN A 118 13.29 23.99 11.50
N ASP A 119 12.88 25.25 11.64
CA ASP A 119 13.76 26.40 11.85
C ASP A 119 14.03 26.73 13.34
N ASP A 120 13.27 26.14 14.28
CA ASP A 120 13.35 26.36 15.74
C ASP A 120 13.58 25.04 16.51
N TYR A 121 14.03 23.97 15.83
CA TYR A 121 14.29 22.66 16.46
C TYR A 121 15.42 22.75 17.49
N ASP A 122 15.09 22.49 18.76
CA ASP A 122 16.04 22.41 19.87
C ASP A 122 16.37 20.94 20.19
N GLU A 123 17.60 20.52 19.82
CA GLU A 123 18.09 19.16 20.02
C GLU A 123 18.28 18.81 21.50
N ASP A 124 18.63 19.80 22.34
CA ASP A 124 18.82 19.60 23.78
C ASP A 124 17.45 19.41 24.47
N GLU A 125 16.43 20.21 24.10
CA GLU A 125 15.05 20.03 24.58
C GLU A 125 14.46 18.68 24.15
N TYR A 126 14.77 18.23 22.93
CA TYR A 126 14.39 16.92 22.42
C TYR A 126 14.99 15.78 23.25
N ALA A 127 16.30 15.85 23.53
CA ALA A 127 17.02 14.86 24.33
C ALA A 127 16.51 14.81 25.78
N ASP A 128 16.33 15.97 26.43
CA ASP A 128 15.84 16.06 27.81
C ASP A 128 14.43 15.47 27.97
N LYS A 129 13.54 15.71 26.99
CA LYS A 129 12.20 15.11 26.99
C LYS A 129 12.28 13.60 26.77
N LEU A 130 13.09 13.12 25.82
CA LEU A 130 13.29 11.69 25.59
C LEU A 130 13.73 10.93 26.85
N GLU A 131 14.62 11.51 27.65
CA GLU A 131 15.09 10.90 28.91
C GLU A 131 14.02 10.84 30.01
N GLN A 132 13.12 11.83 30.05
CA GLN A 132 12.07 11.94 31.07
C GLN A 132 10.80 11.17 30.70
N MET A 133 10.65 10.84 29.43
CA MET A 133 9.47 10.20 28.89
C MET A 133 9.33 8.75 29.32
N THR A 134 8.09 8.34 29.63
CA THR A 134 7.77 6.93 29.87
C THR A 134 7.49 6.24 28.53
N LEU A 135 7.73 4.93 28.44
CA LEU A 135 7.49 4.17 27.18
C LEU A 135 6.03 4.20 26.71
N ASP A 136 5.10 4.64 27.56
CA ASP A 136 3.66 4.69 27.26
C ASP A 136 3.26 5.93 26.45
N GLU A 137 4.12 6.93 26.32
CA GLU A 137 3.78 8.22 25.71
C GLU A 137 3.97 8.22 24.18
N TYR A 138 5.11 7.74 23.66
CA TYR A 138 5.33 7.56 22.21
C TYR A 138 6.04 6.23 21.91
N PRO A 139 5.42 5.06 22.20
CA PRO A 139 6.05 3.77 21.98
C PRO A 139 6.36 3.54 20.50
N TYR A 140 7.63 3.29 20.22
CA TYR A 140 8.14 2.95 18.90
C TYR A 140 9.07 1.75 19.00
N ALA A 141 9.06 0.90 17.98
CA ALA A 141 10.04 -0.18 17.84
C ALA A 141 10.53 -0.22 16.40
N GLU A 142 11.84 -0.19 16.24
CA GLU A 142 12.45 -0.51 14.96
C GLU A 142 12.27 -2.00 14.69
N PHE A 143 12.16 -2.38 13.43
CA PHE A 143 12.26 -3.79 13.04
C PHE A 143 13.15 -3.92 11.83
N THR A 144 13.85 -5.04 11.78
CA THR A 144 14.67 -5.44 10.63
C THR A 144 14.03 -6.66 10.00
N LEU A 145 13.90 -6.63 8.68
CA LEU A 145 13.49 -7.78 7.89
C LEU A 145 14.56 -8.10 6.85
N THR A 146 14.82 -9.39 6.68
CA THR A 146 15.64 -9.91 5.58
C THR A 146 14.73 -10.62 4.61
N VAL A 147 14.92 -10.37 3.30
CA VAL A 147 14.13 -10.99 2.24
C VAL A 147 15.00 -11.81 1.30
N LYS A 148 14.41 -12.85 0.69
CA LYS A 148 15.12 -13.72 -0.27
C LYS A 148 15.60 -13.02 -1.54
N ASP A 149 14.94 -11.92 -1.92
CA ASP A 149 15.19 -11.22 -3.17
C ASP A 149 15.14 -9.71 -2.92
N PRO A 150 16.21 -8.97 -3.24
CA PRO A 150 16.30 -7.53 -2.96
C PRO A 150 15.20 -6.71 -3.64
N ARG A 151 14.59 -7.22 -4.73
CA ARG A 151 13.49 -6.53 -5.41
C ARG A 151 12.22 -6.42 -4.54
N HIS A 152 12.08 -7.25 -3.50
CA HIS A 152 10.97 -7.14 -2.56
C HIS A 152 11.20 -6.05 -1.50
N VAL A 153 12.43 -5.54 -1.33
CA VAL A 153 12.76 -4.49 -0.35
C VAL A 153 12.04 -3.18 -0.70
N GLU A 154 12.10 -2.76 -1.97
CA GLU A 154 11.43 -1.54 -2.44
C GLU A 154 9.92 -1.60 -2.21
N HIS A 155 9.31 -2.77 -2.41
CA HIS A 155 7.88 -2.94 -2.18
C HIS A 155 7.51 -2.96 -0.70
N LEU A 156 8.23 -3.71 0.14
CA LEU A 156 7.96 -3.70 1.58
C LEU A 156 8.21 -2.30 2.16
N GLY A 157 9.17 -1.55 1.63
CA GLY A 157 9.50 -0.20 2.08
C GLY A 157 8.50 0.87 1.64
N GLY A 158 7.90 0.70 0.46
CA GLY A 158 6.84 1.60 -0.04
C GLY A 158 5.41 1.16 0.29
N GLY A 159 5.20 -0.11 0.67
CA GLY A 159 3.88 -0.74 0.86
C GLY A 159 3.44 -0.87 2.31
N ILE A 160 4.38 -0.97 3.25
CA ILE A 160 4.05 -0.96 4.67
C ILE A 160 3.65 0.47 5.06
N HIS A 161 2.36 0.79 4.96
CA HIS A 161 1.73 1.95 5.60
C HIS A 161 1.66 1.75 7.13
N VAL A 162 2.82 1.48 7.73
CA VAL A 162 3.15 1.51 9.14
C VAL A 162 4.56 2.09 9.14
N GLY A 163 4.82 3.21 9.82
CA GLY A 163 6.10 3.92 9.73
C GLY A 163 7.31 2.99 9.95
N ALA A 164 7.94 2.55 8.85
CA ALA A 164 8.99 1.56 8.84
C ALA A 164 10.17 2.09 8.03
N ALA A 165 11.30 2.30 8.69
CA ALA A 165 12.57 2.51 8.02
C ALA A 165 13.09 1.14 7.55
N ILE A 166 13.25 0.94 6.24
CA ILE A 166 13.87 -0.25 5.67
C ILE A 166 15.30 0.07 5.29
N HIS A 167 16.26 -0.55 5.96
CA HIS A 167 17.66 -0.49 5.59
C HIS A 167 18.03 -1.74 4.79
N GLY A 168 18.50 -1.54 3.56
CA GLY A 168 19.17 -2.58 2.77
C GLY A 168 20.67 -2.50 3.00
N GLU A 169 21.27 -3.56 3.52
CA GLU A 169 22.73 -3.69 3.52
C GLU A 169 23.19 -4.08 2.10
N PHE A 170 23.87 -3.15 1.41
CA PHE A 170 24.77 -3.54 0.33
C PHE A 170 26.03 -4.10 0.98
N GLY A 171 26.12 -5.43 1.01
CA GLY A 171 27.21 -6.13 1.68
C GLY A 171 28.60 -5.73 1.19
N TRP A 172 29.48 -5.52 2.17
CA TRP A 172 30.88 -5.97 2.20
C TRP A 172 31.24 -6.32 3.65
#